data_AF-A0A8H5AUB8-F1
#
_entry.id   AF-A0A8H5AUB8-F1
#
_cell.length_a   1.000
_cell.length_b   1.000
_cell.length_c   1.000
_cell.angle_alpha   90.00
_cell.angle_beta   90.00
_cell.angle_gamma   90.00
#
_symmetry.space_group_name_H-M   'P 1'
#
loop_
_entity.id
_entity.type
_entity.pdbx_description
1 polymer ?
#
loop_
_entity_poly.entity_id
_entity_poly.type
_entity_poly.pdbx_seq_one_letter_code
_entity_poly.pdbx_strand_id
1 'polypeptide(L)'
;MTRSSKNDLGASPLTIHRYWPCANAFHGIDFLRARYSLTCATIMTLPFTLDQKIALITGAASGIGLATAKAFLDANVKGLLLVDLSEEALKKAVNGLAPEDQARCEVFVSDVSSLEQASYAQRAYERWGRLDVAVLNAGICLPRASILDTEVETWDKIMAVNGRGGESSEHLYPAPTQSIP
;
A
#
# COMPACT_ATOMS: atom_id res chain seq x y z
N MET A 1 2.16 -45.16 14.94
CA MET A 1 0.72 -45.18 15.25
C MET A 1 0.44 -44.14 16.32
N THR A 2 -0.32 -43.08 15.96
CA THR A 2 -1.15 -42.14 16.78
C THR A 2 -0.51 -41.46 18.02
N ARG A 3 -0.60 -40.14 18.29
CA ARG A 3 -1.67 -39.13 18.06
C ARG A 3 -1.18 -37.73 18.51
N SER A 4 -1.71 -36.65 17.86
CA SER A 4 -1.92 -35.26 18.36
C SER A 4 -0.72 -34.43 18.86
N SER A 5 -0.64 -33.09 18.76
CA SER A 5 -1.67 -32.06 18.57
C SER A 5 -1.08 -30.77 17.95
N LYS A 6 -1.98 -29.96 17.37
CA LYS A 6 -1.82 -28.60 16.85
C LYS A 6 -0.97 -27.67 17.71
N ASN A 7 -0.27 -26.74 17.06
CA ASN A 7 -0.06 -25.37 17.56
C ASN A 7 -0.32 -24.39 16.40
N ASP A 8 -1.57 -23.90 16.37
CA ASP A 8 -1.97 -22.71 15.62
C ASP A 8 -1.33 -21.50 16.29
N LEU A 9 -0.30 -20.91 15.66
CA LEU A 9 0.23 -19.61 16.06
C LEU A 9 -0.64 -18.52 15.41
N GLY A 10 -1.28 -17.71 16.25
CA GLY A 10 -2.27 -16.68 15.89
C GLY A 10 -1.73 -15.45 15.15
N ALA A 11 -0.93 -15.63 14.10
CA ALA A 11 -0.65 -14.57 13.14
C ALA A 11 -1.79 -14.53 12.12
N SER A 12 -2.56 -13.44 12.07
CA SER A 12 -3.52 -13.21 11.00
C SER A 12 -2.77 -13.10 9.66
N PRO A 13 -3.25 -13.73 8.58
CA PRO A 13 -2.58 -13.69 7.29
C PRO A 13 -2.52 -12.25 6.75
N LEU A 14 -1.31 -11.75 6.47
CA LEU A 14 -1.08 -10.48 5.81
C LEU A 14 -1.74 -10.50 4.43
N THR A 15 -2.63 -9.55 4.15
CA THR A 15 -3.26 -9.45 2.83
C THR A 15 -2.56 -8.36 2.03
N ILE A 16 -1.81 -8.78 1.00
CA ILE A 16 -1.17 -7.86 0.05
C ILE A 16 -2.18 -7.57 -1.07
N HIS A 17 -2.85 -6.42 -1.01
CA HIS A 17 -3.72 -5.97 -2.09
C HIS A 17 -2.88 -5.26 -3.17
N ARG A 18 -2.61 -5.96 -4.28
CA ARG A 18 -2.10 -5.33 -5.51
C ARG A 18 -3.28 -4.77 -6.30
N TYR A 19 -3.57 -3.49 -6.15
CA TYR A 19 -4.58 -2.81 -6.96
C TYR A 19 -3.91 -2.20 -8.20
N TRP A 20 -4.20 -2.73 -9.39
CA TRP A 20 -3.83 -2.12 -10.67
C TRP A 20 -5.10 -1.84 -11.49
N PRO A 21 -5.71 -0.64 -11.37
CA PRO A 21 -6.68 -0.19 -12.35
C PRO A 21 -5.95 0.52 -13.49
N CYS A 22 -5.77 -0.19 -14.62
CA CYS A 22 -5.52 0.45 -15.92
C CYS A 22 -6.72 1.34 -16.27
N ALA A 23 -6.69 2.63 -15.93
CA ALA A 23 -7.79 3.53 -16.26
C ALA A 23 -7.69 4.13 -17.68
N ASN A 24 -6.62 3.91 -18.45
CA ASN A 24 -6.50 4.49 -19.78
C ASN A 24 -5.69 3.61 -20.74
N ALA A 25 -6.34 2.62 -21.38
CA ALA A 25 -5.96 2.12 -22.71
C ALA A 25 -6.92 0.98 -23.11
N PHE A 26 -8.03 1.29 -23.79
CA PHE A 26 -8.65 0.40 -24.79
C PHE A 26 -9.69 1.22 -25.57
N HIS A 27 -9.26 1.81 -26.69
CA HIS A 27 -10.18 2.16 -27.77
C HIS A 27 -10.41 0.89 -28.58
N GLY A 28 -11.67 0.45 -28.66
CA GLY A 28 -12.12 -0.59 -29.59
C GLY A 28 -12.35 -1.95 -28.94
N ILE A 29 -13.62 -2.24 -28.62
CA ILE A 29 -14.37 -3.48 -28.90
C ILE A 29 -15.84 -3.17 -28.53
N ASP A 30 -16.62 -2.79 -29.54
CA ASP A 30 -18.07 -2.57 -29.47
C ASP A 30 -18.85 -3.89 -29.66
N PHE A 31 -18.53 -4.95 -28.91
CA PHE A 31 -19.18 -6.26 -29.12
C PHE A 31 -19.77 -6.96 -27.89
N LEU A 32 -19.89 -6.29 -26.74
CA LEU A 32 -20.50 -6.89 -25.53
C LEU A 32 -21.46 -5.95 -24.78
N ARG A 33 -22.22 -5.10 -25.49
CA ARG A 33 -23.19 -4.17 -24.87
C ARG A 33 -24.56 -4.76 -24.51
N ALA A 34 -24.80 -6.06 -24.69
CA ALA A 34 -26.19 -6.57 -24.72
C ALA A 34 -26.69 -7.36 -23.50
N ARG A 35 -25.91 -7.64 -22.44
CA ARG A 35 -26.44 -8.50 -21.34
C ARG A 35 -26.14 -8.16 -19.88
N TYR A 36 -25.41 -7.09 -19.56
CA TYR A 36 -25.29 -6.64 -18.17
C TYR A 36 -25.46 -5.13 -18.10
N SER A 37 -26.72 -4.69 -17.92
CA SER A 37 -27.04 -3.32 -17.49
C SER A 37 -26.67 -3.16 -16.00
N LEU A 38 -25.38 -3.27 -15.70
CA LEU A 38 -24.81 -2.72 -14.48
C LEU A 38 -24.04 -1.48 -14.92
N THR A 39 -24.66 -0.33 -14.70
CA THR A 39 -24.02 0.97 -14.87
C THR A 39 -22.68 0.97 -14.14
N CYS A 40 -21.62 1.45 -14.82
CA CYS A 40 -20.25 1.56 -14.32
C CYS A 40 -20.13 2.19 -12.90
N ALA A 41 -21.16 2.92 -12.45
CA ALA A 41 -21.26 3.50 -11.11
C ALA A 41 -21.42 2.46 -9.99
N THR A 42 -22.07 1.31 -10.22
CA THR A 42 -22.42 0.36 -9.14
C THR A 42 -21.21 -0.47 -8.66
N ILE A 43 -20.18 -0.63 -9.50
CA ILE A 43 -18.94 -1.34 -9.12
C ILE A 43 -18.03 -0.47 -8.24
N MET A 44 -18.22 0.86 -8.22
CA MET A 44 -17.34 1.80 -7.50
C MET A 44 -17.60 1.88 -5.98
N THR A 45 -18.65 1.25 -5.45
CA THR A 45 -19.04 1.36 -4.04
C THR A 45 -19.54 0.04 -3.46
N LEU A 46 -18.76 -1.04 -3.58
CA LEU A 46 -18.95 -2.14 -2.64
C LEU A 46 -18.33 -1.70 -1.31
N PRO A 47 -19.13 -1.52 -0.24
CA PRO A 47 -18.59 -1.12 1.05
C PRO A 47 -17.71 -2.26 1.57
N PHE A 48 -16.40 -2.03 1.60
CA PHE A 48 -15.46 -2.87 2.33
C PHE A 48 -15.18 -2.23 3.70
N THR A 49 -14.89 -3.06 4.69
CA THR A 49 -14.50 -2.61 6.03
C THR A 49 -13.10 -3.10 6.36
N LEU A 50 -12.36 -2.28 7.10
CA LEU A 50 -11.04 -2.52 7.65
C LEU A 50 -11.06 -2.44 9.19
N ASP A 51 -12.20 -2.76 9.80
CA ASP A 51 -12.36 -2.80 11.26
C ASP A 51 -11.19 -3.54 11.94
N GLN A 52 -10.59 -2.89 12.92
CA GLN A 52 -9.45 -3.41 13.70
C GLN A 52 -8.16 -3.68 12.91
N LYS A 53 -8.09 -3.30 11.64
CA LYS A 53 -6.90 -3.52 10.80
C LYS A 53 -5.90 -2.38 10.94
N ILE A 54 -4.62 -2.74 10.88
CA ILE A 54 -3.50 -1.80 10.73
C ILE A 54 -3.02 -1.86 9.29
N ALA A 55 -2.99 -0.71 8.64
CA ALA A 55 -2.59 -0.60 7.24
C ALA A 55 -1.34 0.28 7.07
N LEU A 56 -0.57 -0.02 6.05
CA LEU A 56 0.58 0.74 5.58
C LEU A 56 0.34 1.16 4.13
N ILE A 57 0.65 2.40 3.78
CA ILE A 57 0.58 2.90 2.40
C ILE A 57 1.87 3.65 2.07
N THR A 58 2.54 3.28 0.98
CA THR A 58 3.67 4.04 0.43
C THR A 58 3.23 4.99 -0.69
N GLY A 59 3.93 6.11 -0.86
CA GLY A 59 3.49 7.19 -1.76
C GLY A 59 2.20 7.85 -1.27
N ALA A 60 2.00 7.88 0.05
CA ALA A 60 0.73 8.23 0.67
C ALA A 60 0.48 9.75 0.73
N ALA A 61 1.46 10.58 0.39
CA ALA A 61 1.30 12.04 0.47
C ALA A 61 0.48 12.63 -0.68
N SER A 62 0.23 11.87 -1.77
CA SER A 62 -0.49 12.39 -2.93
C SER A 62 -1.20 11.31 -3.76
N GLY A 63 -1.96 11.76 -4.77
CA GLY A 63 -2.52 10.92 -5.83
C GLY A 63 -3.31 9.71 -5.30
N ILE A 64 -3.03 8.54 -5.89
CA ILE A 64 -3.70 7.28 -5.56
C ILE A 64 -3.42 6.84 -4.13
N GLY A 65 -2.21 7.06 -3.62
CA GLY A 65 -1.85 6.70 -2.23
C GLY A 65 -2.68 7.48 -1.22
N LEU A 66 -2.80 8.81 -1.39
CA LEU A 66 -3.65 9.65 -0.55
C LEU A 66 -5.14 9.31 -0.70
N ALA A 67 -5.61 9.04 -1.91
CA ALA A 67 -6.99 8.61 -2.13
C ALA A 67 -7.28 7.27 -1.42
N THR A 68 -6.32 6.34 -1.45
CA THR A 68 -6.41 5.06 -0.74
C THR A 68 -6.42 5.26 0.76
N ALA A 69 -5.59 6.16 1.30
CA ALA A 69 -5.59 6.49 2.72
C ALA A 69 -6.97 6.97 3.19
N LYS A 70 -7.60 7.87 2.43
CA LYS A 70 -8.97 8.33 2.72
C LYS A 70 -9.99 7.21 2.66
N ALA A 71 -9.95 6.39 1.60
CA ALA A 71 -10.84 5.23 1.49
C ALA A 71 -10.68 4.23 2.65
N PHE A 72 -9.46 4.06 3.18
CA PHE A 72 -9.21 3.19 4.34
C PHE A 72 -9.74 3.79 5.65
N LEU A 73 -9.65 5.11 5.80
CA LEU A 73 -10.25 5.83 6.93
C LEU A 73 -11.79 5.73 6.91
N ASP A 74 -12.39 5.89 5.73
CA ASP A 74 -13.82 5.70 5.48
C ASP A 74 -14.26 4.25 5.75
N ALA A 75 -13.39 3.28 5.46
CA ALA A 75 -13.58 1.86 5.76
C ALA A 75 -13.29 1.50 7.23
N ASN A 76 -13.17 2.47 8.14
CA ASN A 76 -12.93 2.28 9.57
C ASN A 76 -11.64 1.51 9.93
N VAL A 77 -10.55 1.75 9.20
CA VAL A 77 -9.22 1.26 9.60
C VAL A 77 -8.86 1.74 11.01
N LYS A 78 -8.22 0.88 11.80
CA LYS A 78 -7.84 1.18 13.20
C LYS A 78 -6.60 2.07 13.29
N GLY A 79 -5.64 1.85 12.40
CA GLY A 79 -4.40 2.61 12.35
C GLY A 79 -3.79 2.57 10.96
N LEU A 80 -3.23 3.70 10.54
CA LEU A 80 -2.72 3.89 9.19
C LEU A 80 -1.33 4.51 9.21
N LEU A 81 -0.34 3.78 8.71
CA LEU A 81 1.01 4.28 8.50
C LEU A 81 1.15 4.85 7.09
N LEU A 82 1.40 6.14 6.99
CA LEU A 82 1.58 6.89 5.75
C LEU A 82 3.06 7.09 5.49
N VAL A 83 3.55 6.49 4.40
CA VAL A 83 4.96 6.55 4.01
C VAL A 83 5.12 7.34 2.73
N ASP A 84 6.07 8.26 2.73
CA ASP A 84 6.48 9.03 1.57
C ASP A 84 7.91 9.56 1.75
N LEU A 85 8.51 10.03 0.66
CA LEU A 85 9.84 10.65 0.68
C LEU A 85 9.78 12.07 1.26
N SER A 86 8.66 12.78 1.08
CA SER A 86 8.51 14.17 1.52
C SER A 86 7.76 14.29 2.85
N GLU A 87 8.48 14.68 3.91
CA GLU A 87 7.88 14.97 5.22
C GLU A 87 6.83 16.08 5.14
N GLU A 88 7.12 17.16 4.41
CA GLU A 88 6.20 18.28 4.25
C GLU A 88 4.90 17.86 3.57
N ALA A 89 5.01 17.04 2.52
CA ALA A 89 3.84 16.54 1.81
C ALA A 89 3.00 15.60 2.70
N LEU A 90 3.63 14.73 3.49
CA LEU A 90 2.95 13.89 4.48
C LEU A 90 2.21 14.73 5.53
N LYS A 91 2.87 15.73 6.11
CA LYS A 91 2.25 16.64 7.08
C LYS A 91 1.06 17.35 6.48
N LYS A 92 1.19 17.87 5.25
CA LYS A 92 0.09 18.53 4.55
C LYS A 92 -1.07 17.57 4.29
N ALA A 93 -0.78 16.32 3.91
CA ALA A 93 -1.79 15.30 3.67
C ALA A 93 -2.59 14.99 4.94
N VAL A 94 -1.91 14.76 6.08
CA VAL A 94 -2.54 14.47 7.36
C VAL A 94 -3.34 15.68 7.88
N ASN A 95 -2.76 16.88 7.82
CA ASN A 95 -3.44 18.10 8.27
C ASN A 95 -4.72 18.42 7.46
N GLY A 96 -4.86 17.84 6.26
CA GLY A 96 -6.06 17.96 5.43
C GLY A 96 -7.19 16.97 5.79
N LEU A 97 -6.98 16.09 6.77
CA LEU A 97 -7.96 15.11 7.24
C LEU A 97 -8.76 15.64 8.45
N ALA A 98 -9.88 14.98 8.77
CA ALA A 98 -10.64 15.30 9.99
C ALA A 98 -9.81 14.96 11.26
N PRO A 99 -9.98 15.67 12.39
CA PRO A 99 -9.19 15.44 13.60
C PRO A 99 -9.20 13.97 14.10
N GLU A 100 -10.34 13.31 14.00
CA GLU A 100 -10.52 11.88 14.33
C GLU A 100 -9.74 10.94 13.40
N ASP A 101 -9.56 11.33 12.14
CA ASP A 101 -8.77 10.59 11.17
C ASP A 101 -7.27 10.81 11.40
N GLN A 102 -6.88 12.04 11.70
CA GLN A 102 -5.50 12.39 12.04
C GLN A 102 -5.00 11.55 13.22
N ALA A 103 -5.83 11.32 14.23
CA ALA A 103 -5.48 10.50 15.38
C ALA A 103 -5.21 9.01 15.04
N ARG A 104 -5.74 8.53 13.91
CA ARG A 104 -5.52 7.17 13.39
C ARG A 104 -4.29 7.08 12.48
N CYS A 105 -3.75 8.21 12.03
CA CYS A 105 -2.61 8.26 11.13
C CYS A 105 -1.28 8.42 11.87
N GLU A 106 -0.26 7.74 11.37
CA GLU A 106 1.14 8.00 11.68
C GLU A 106 1.91 8.25 10.38
N VAL A 107 2.85 9.19 10.40
CA VAL A 107 3.70 9.52 9.25
C VAL A 107 5.09 8.90 9.42
N PHE A 108 5.66 8.42 8.33
CA PHE A 108 7.01 7.90 8.32
C PHE A 108 7.73 8.27 7.02
N VAL A 109 8.85 8.97 7.15
CA VAL A 109 9.64 9.44 6.01
C VAL A 109 10.60 8.34 5.60
N SER A 110 10.53 7.89 4.34
CA SER A 110 11.39 6.83 3.83
C SER A 110 11.49 6.88 2.32
N ASP A 111 12.69 6.62 1.79
CA ASP A 111 12.93 6.36 0.38
C ASP A 111 12.72 4.87 0.08
N VAL A 112 11.63 4.54 -0.60
CA VAL A 112 11.32 3.15 -0.98
C VAL A 112 12.31 2.54 -1.98
N SER A 113 13.12 3.35 -2.67
CA SER A 113 14.16 2.84 -3.58
C SER A 113 15.36 2.24 -2.83
N SER A 114 15.48 2.53 -1.53
CA SER A 114 16.52 2.01 -0.65
C SER A 114 15.95 0.95 0.29
N LEU A 115 16.34 -0.30 0.08
CA LEU A 115 15.93 -1.41 0.95
C LEU A 115 16.40 -1.22 2.39
N GLU A 116 17.54 -0.56 2.61
CA GLU A 116 18.04 -0.24 3.96
C GLU A 116 17.11 0.72 4.72
N GLN A 117 16.35 1.55 4.00
CA GLN A 117 15.41 2.51 4.58
C GLN A 117 13.98 1.95 4.71
N ALA A 118 13.75 0.69 4.33
CA ALA A 118 12.44 0.04 4.35
C ALA A 118 11.97 -0.42 5.75
N SER A 119 12.30 0.33 6.80
CA SER A 119 11.96 0.03 8.20
C SER A 119 10.53 0.44 8.60
N TYR A 120 9.73 0.95 7.66
CA TYR A 120 8.34 1.34 7.92
C TYR A 120 7.45 0.18 8.37
N ALA A 121 7.72 -1.05 7.92
CA ALA A 121 6.98 -2.21 8.39
C ALA A 121 7.23 -2.46 9.88
N GLN A 122 8.49 -2.43 10.29
CA GLN A 122 8.90 -2.51 11.69
C GLN A 122 8.27 -1.38 12.50
N ARG A 123 8.19 -0.17 11.95
CA ARG A 123 7.50 0.94 12.61
C ARG A 123 6.03 0.63 12.92
N ALA A 124 5.31 -0.01 11.99
CA ALA A 124 3.93 -0.43 12.24
C ALA A 124 3.85 -1.49 13.36
N TYR A 125 4.78 -2.44 13.39
CA TYR A 125 4.88 -3.43 14.48
C TYR A 125 5.21 -2.79 15.83
N GLU A 126 6.14 -1.84 15.88
CA GLU A 126 6.47 -1.12 17.12
C GLU A 126 5.29 -0.31 17.65
N ARG A 127 4.53 0.33 16.74
CA ARG A 127 3.41 1.18 17.12
C ARG A 127 2.16 0.41 17.53
N TRP A 128 1.79 -0.61 16.76
CA TRP A 128 0.50 -1.30 16.91
C TRP A 128 0.61 -2.80 17.19
N GLY A 129 1.83 -3.35 17.22
CA GLY A 129 2.07 -4.79 17.42
C GLY A 129 1.72 -5.66 16.22
N ARG A 130 1.25 -5.07 15.11
CA ARG A 130 0.78 -5.80 13.93
C ARG A 130 0.79 -4.94 12.67
N LEU A 131 0.76 -5.61 11.52
CA LEU A 131 0.48 -5.05 10.21
C LEU A 131 -0.41 -6.03 9.44
N ASP A 132 -1.57 -5.57 8.95
CA ASP A 132 -2.58 -6.42 8.29
C ASP A 132 -2.63 -6.21 6.78
N VAL A 133 -2.45 -4.96 6.35
CA VAL A 133 -2.60 -4.53 4.96
C VAL A 133 -1.40 -3.67 4.57
N ALA A 134 -0.80 -3.95 3.43
CA ALA A 134 0.25 -3.12 2.85
C ALA A 134 -0.11 -2.74 1.41
N VAL A 135 -0.14 -1.44 1.14
CA VAL A 135 -0.35 -0.86 -0.19
C VAL A 135 0.97 -0.23 -0.63
N LEU A 136 1.69 -0.95 -1.49
CA LEU A 136 2.98 -0.50 -2.03
C LEU A 136 2.72 0.32 -3.29
N ASN A 137 2.33 1.58 -3.11
CA ASN A 137 1.87 2.47 -4.17
C ASN A 137 2.92 3.50 -4.62
N ALA A 138 3.99 3.73 -3.85
CA ALA A 138 5.04 4.69 -4.22
C ALA A 138 5.53 4.42 -5.65
N GLY A 139 5.57 5.49 -6.46
CA GLY A 139 5.93 5.38 -7.86
C GLY A 139 6.34 6.70 -8.48
N ILE A 140 7.28 6.64 -9.43
CA ILE A 140 7.74 7.78 -10.21
C ILE A 140 7.53 7.53 -11.71
N CYS A 141 7.35 8.62 -12.44
CA CYS A 141 7.34 8.64 -13.90
C CYS A 141 8.32 9.72 -14.35
N LEU A 142 9.54 9.29 -14.70
CA LEU A 142 10.57 10.14 -15.31
C LEU A 142 10.48 10.00 -16.85
N PRO A 143 11.04 10.96 -17.61
CA PRO A 143 10.39 11.55 -18.79
C PRO A 143 9.76 10.52 -19.72
N ARG A 144 8.57 10.82 -20.21
CA ARG A 144 7.83 9.97 -21.16
C ARG A 144 8.58 9.89 -22.48
N ALA A 145 9.55 8.98 -22.54
CA ALA A 145 10.27 8.59 -23.73
C ALA A 145 9.76 7.23 -24.20
N SER A 146 10.03 6.91 -25.47
CA SER A 146 9.97 5.52 -25.91
C SER A 146 10.92 4.68 -25.04
N ILE A 147 10.57 3.42 -24.81
CA ILE A 147 11.47 2.49 -24.12
C ILE A 147 12.83 2.36 -24.84
N LEU A 148 12.86 2.56 -26.16
CA LEU A 148 14.07 2.52 -26.97
C LEU A 148 14.98 3.75 -26.76
N ASP A 149 14.41 4.85 -26.27
CA ASP A 149 15.09 6.14 -26.09
C ASP A 149 15.35 6.44 -24.61
N THR A 150 14.99 5.52 -23.72
CA THR A 150 15.17 5.69 -22.27
C THR A 150 16.59 5.31 -21.89
N GLU A 151 17.33 6.26 -21.32
CA GLU A 151 18.64 6.01 -20.72
C GLU A 151 18.54 4.95 -19.62
N VAL A 152 19.54 4.07 -19.53
CA VAL A 152 19.59 2.98 -18.55
C VAL A 152 19.46 3.51 -17.13
N GLU A 153 20.08 4.65 -16.84
CA GLU A 153 20.04 5.31 -15.53
C GLU A 153 18.62 5.78 -15.18
N THR A 154 17.85 6.21 -16.18
CA THR A 154 16.44 6.60 -15.99
C THR A 154 15.57 5.38 -15.75
N TRP A 155 15.79 4.33 -16.54
CA TRP A 155 15.12 3.04 -16.36
C TRP A 155 15.38 2.46 -14.95
N ASP A 156 16.64 2.43 -14.53
CA ASP A 156 17.06 1.90 -13.24
C ASP A 156 16.44 2.69 -12.08
N LYS A 157 16.36 4.02 -12.18
CA LYS A 157 15.66 4.85 -11.19
C LYS A 157 14.17 4.49 -11.10
N ILE A 158 13.49 4.36 -12.23
CA ILE A 158 12.07 3.99 -12.27
C ILE A 158 11.88 2.60 -11.65
N MET A 159 12.73 1.63 -12.01
CA MET A 159 12.64 0.27 -11.49
C MET A 159 13.02 0.15 -10.02
N ALA A 160 13.94 1.00 -9.54
CA ALA A 160 14.29 1.05 -8.11
C ALA A 160 13.08 1.45 -7.26
N VAL A 161 12.29 2.44 -7.69
CA VAL A 161 11.08 2.85 -6.97
C VAL A 161 9.90 1.92 -7.26
N ASN A 162 9.51 1.76 -8.53
CA ASN A 162 8.24 1.14 -8.92
C ASN A 162 8.30 -0.39 -8.85
N GLY A 163 9.48 -0.98 -9.03
CA GLY A 163 9.70 -2.42 -8.99
C GLY A 163 10.24 -2.87 -7.62
N ARG A 164 11.50 -2.49 -7.33
CA ARG A 164 12.22 -2.92 -6.11
C ARG A 164 11.63 -2.34 -4.83
N GLY A 165 11.08 -1.12 -4.86
CA GLY A 165 10.33 -0.59 -3.73
C GLY A 165 9.16 -1.48 -3.32
N GLY A 166 8.58 -2.23 -4.27
CA GLY A 166 7.60 -3.29 -4.00
C GLY A 166 8.20 -4.57 -3.38
N GLU A 167 9.47 -4.90 -3.66
CA GLU A 167 10.16 -6.07 -3.10
C GLU A 167 10.48 -5.92 -1.61
N SER A 168 10.40 -4.71 -1.05
CA SER A 168 10.39 -4.46 0.39
C SER A 168 9.37 -5.31 1.18
N SER A 169 8.47 -6.01 0.48
CA SER A 169 7.60 -7.06 1.01
C SER A 169 8.28 -8.10 1.91
N GLU A 170 9.57 -8.42 1.74
CA GLU A 170 10.28 -9.29 2.68
C GLU A 170 10.36 -8.69 4.08
N HIS A 171 10.49 -7.36 4.17
CA HIS A 171 10.51 -6.61 5.44
C HIS A 171 9.10 -6.40 6.03
N LEU A 172 8.04 -6.69 5.27
CA LEU A 172 6.66 -6.64 5.79
C LEU A 172 6.40 -7.74 6.83
N TYR A 173 7.20 -8.80 6.84
CA TYR A 173 7.14 -9.79 7.89
C TYR A 173 8.16 -9.43 8.98
N PRO A 174 7.77 -9.48 10.27
CA PRO A 174 8.74 -9.29 11.33
C PRO A 174 9.78 -10.42 11.20
N ALA A 175 11.06 -10.08 11.29
CA ALA A 175 12.10 -11.08 11.44
C ALA A 175 11.68 -12.04 12.58
N PRO A 176 11.83 -13.37 12.43
CA PRO A 176 11.46 -14.29 13.48
C PRO A 176 12.16 -13.85 14.77
N THR A 177 11.37 -13.46 15.77
CA THR A 177 11.89 -13.08 17.07
C THR A 177 12.70 -14.25 17.58
N GLN A 178 14.03 -14.10 17.65
CA GLN A 178 14.85 -15.06 18.37
C GLN A 178 14.24 -15.17 19.77
N SER A 179 13.85 -16.39 20.13
CA SER A 179 13.28 -16.73 21.42
C SER A 179 14.11 -16.06 22.51
N ILE A 180 13.48 -15.16 23.25
CA ILE A 180 14.06 -14.58 24.48
C ILE A 180 14.41 -15.77 25.39
N PRO A 181 15.66 -15.85 25.89
CA PRO A 181 16.14 -16.99 26.68
C PRO A 181 15.34 -17.20 27.97
#